data_AF-A0AAV5M4Z1-F1
#
_entry.id   AF-A0AAV5M4Z1-F1
#
_cell.length_a   1.000
_cell.length_b   1.000
_cell.length_c   1.000
_cell.angle_alpha   90.00
_cell.angle_beta   90.00
_cell.angle_gamma   90.00
#
_symmetry.space_group_name_H-M   'P 1'
#
loop_
_entity.id
_entity.type
_entity.pdbx_description
1 polymer ?
#
loop_
_entity_poly.entity_id
_entity_poly.type
_entity_poly.pdbx_seq_one_letter_code
_entity_poly.pdbx_strand_id
1 'polypeptide(L)'
;MLSVTPILFPLAPSLPASRLGIMVARLDLKSNAKLTVTKLQFSRNGFTNEEKEKFKNLLQGDDFYRVRLPSNVLSPAGRDYIISSVKARCLPREGLDEHFVILMEAVNILAVNYGSPGACPYPLQLKLPFKWAFNSHTVLKNN
;
A
#
# COMPACT_ATOMS: atom_id res chain seq x y z
N MET A 1 -25.92 -15.62 -3.53
CA MET A 1 -25.59 -14.22 -3.87
C MET A 1 -24.35 -13.82 -3.06
N LEU A 2 -23.18 -13.77 -3.70
CA LEU A 2 -21.93 -13.30 -3.08
C LEU A 2 -21.99 -11.77 -2.99
N SER A 3 -22.11 -11.23 -1.77
CA SER A 3 -22.01 -9.78 -1.54
C SER A 3 -20.54 -9.38 -1.63
N VAL A 4 -20.10 -8.97 -2.83
CA VAL A 4 -18.77 -8.42 -3.07
C VAL A 4 -18.83 -6.94 -2.74
N THR A 5 -18.45 -6.55 -1.53
CA THR A 5 -18.39 -5.13 -1.15
C THR A 5 -16.95 -4.61 -1.32
N PRO A 6 -16.64 -3.87 -2.40
CA PRO A 6 -15.35 -3.22 -2.52
C PRO A 6 -15.29 -2.10 -1.48
N ILE A 7 -14.45 -2.27 -0.45
CA ILE A 7 -14.34 -1.26 0.60
C ILE A 7 -13.17 -0.33 0.31
N LEU A 8 -13.51 0.91 -0.05
CA LEU A 8 -12.63 1.95 -0.54
C LEU A 8 -12.01 2.72 0.63
N PHE A 9 -10.70 2.62 0.85
CA PHE A 9 -10.00 3.42 1.86
C PHE A 9 -8.85 4.23 1.31
N PRO A 10 -8.70 5.49 1.76
CA PRO A 10 -7.58 6.32 1.37
C PRO A 10 -6.31 5.77 2.01
N LEU A 11 -5.36 5.36 1.17
CA LEU A 11 -3.96 5.30 1.61
C LEU A 11 -3.52 6.74 1.84
N ALA A 12 -3.24 7.11 3.08
CA ALA A 12 -2.60 8.37 3.42
C ALA A 12 -1.09 8.13 3.49
N PRO A 13 -0.34 8.39 2.41
CA PRO A 13 1.11 8.49 2.53
C PRO A 13 1.50 9.76 3.29
N SER A 14 2.76 9.82 3.71
CA SER A 14 3.37 11.02 4.29
C SER A 14 3.41 12.25 3.36
N LEU A 15 2.96 12.15 2.09
CA LEU A 15 2.69 13.31 1.26
C LEU A 15 1.38 13.99 1.70
N PRO A 16 1.39 15.30 2.01
CA PRO A 16 0.17 15.97 2.43
C PRO A 16 -0.80 16.05 1.26
N ALA A 17 -1.99 15.48 1.50
CA ALA A 17 -3.25 15.79 0.84
C ALA A 17 -3.54 15.21 -0.56
N SER A 18 -3.24 13.93 -0.80
CA SER A 18 -3.83 13.25 -1.96
C SER A 18 -4.21 11.80 -1.67
N ARG A 19 -5.42 11.42 -2.08
CA ARG A 19 -5.89 10.02 -2.12
C ARG A 19 -5.09 9.27 -3.18
N LEU A 20 -3.88 8.86 -2.83
CA LEU A 20 -2.94 8.24 -3.77
C LEU A 20 -3.33 6.80 -4.15
N GLY A 21 -4.39 6.25 -3.56
CA GLY A 21 -4.94 5.00 -4.03
C GLY A 21 -6.21 4.55 -3.34
N ILE A 22 -6.84 3.61 -4.03
CA ILE A 22 -8.02 2.85 -3.67
C ILE A 22 -7.54 1.43 -3.34
N MET A 23 -7.75 1.01 -2.10
CA MET A 23 -7.67 -0.40 -1.77
C MET A 23 -9.04 -1.04 -2.02
N VAL A 24 -9.05 -2.21 -2.66
CA VAL A 24 -10.25 -3.01 -2.90
C VAL A 24 -10.05 -4.35 -2.21
N ALA A 25 -10.84 -4.59 -1.16
CA ALA A 25 -10.91 -5.90 -0.53
C ALA A 25 -12.06 -6.73 -1.13
N ARG A 26 -11.78 -7.99 -1.44
CA ARG A 26 -12.80 -9.00 -1.74
C ARG A 26 -12.89 -9.98 -0.58
N LEU A 27 -14.09 -10.06 -0.03
CA LEU A 27 -14.46 -10.93 1.08
C LEU A 27 -15.24 -12.12 0.53
N ASP A 28 -14.87 -13.32 0.93
CA ASP A 28 -15.69 -14.52 0.74
C ASP A 28 -16.28 -14.97 2.07
N LEU A 29 -17.59 -15.22 2.06
CA LEU A 29 -18.31 -15.82 3.17
C LEU A 29 -18.20 -17.34 3.05
N LYS A 30 -17.46 -18.00 3.94
CA LYS A 30 -17.46 -19.47 4.00
C LYS A 30 -18.72 -19.96 4.72
N SER A 31 -19.17 -21.15 4.35
CA SER A 31 -20.41 -21.82 4.82
C SER A 31 -20.57 -21.93 6.34
N ASN A 32 -19.49 -21.77 7.13
CA ASN A 32 -19.52 -21.77 8.60
C ASN A 32 -19.67 -20.36 9.22
N ALA A 33 -20.32 -19.42 8.53
CA ALA A 33 -20.51 -18.02 8.96
C ALA A 33 -19.21 -17.21 9.22
N LYS A 34 -18.04 -17.71 8.79
CA LYS A 34 -16.75 -17.01 8.93
C LYS A 34 -16.46 -16.21 7.66
N LEU A 35 -16.40 -14.89 7.79
CA LEU A 35 -15.93 -13.97 6.74
C LEU A 35 -14.40 -14.06 6.64
N THR A 36 -13.88 -14.34 5.45
CA THR A 36 -12.43 -14.32 5.18
C THR A 36 -12.13 -13.47 3.97
N VAL A 37 -11.09 -12.65 4.04
CA VAL A 37 -10.61 -11.90 2.87
C VAL A 37 -9.81 -12.85 1.97
N THR A 38 -10.26 -13.02 0.73
CA THR A 38 -9.62 -13.91 -0.25
C THR A 38 -8.68 -13.15 -1.18
N LYS A 39 -8.95 -11.86 -1.41
CA LYS A 39 -8.13 -11.02 -2.28
C LYS A 39 -8.13 -9.57 -1.83
N LEU A 40 -6.95 -9.01 -1.63
CA LEU A 40 -6.74 -7.57 -1.50
C LEU A 40 -6.07 -7.07 -2.78
N GLN A 41 -6.69 -6.11 -3.45
CA GLN A 41 -6.13 -5.46 -4.62
C GLN A 41 -5.93 -3.98 -4.34
N PHE A 42 -4.72 -3.49 -4.57
CA PHE A 42 -4.41 -2.07 -4.47
C PHE A 42 -4.41 -1.47 -5.85
N SER A 43 -5.04 -0.30 -5.99
CA SER A 43 -5.03 0.48 -7.21
C SER A 43 -4.68 1.91 -6.86
N ARG A 44 -3.55 2.39 -7.36
CA ARG A 44 -3.11 3.77 -7.16
C ARG A 44 -3.41 4.62 -8.39
N ASN A 45 -3.76 5.88 -8.14
CA ASN A 45 -3.88 6.86 -9.22
C ASN A 45 -2.47 7.32 -9.65
N GLY A 46 -2.36 7.79 -10.89
CA GLY A 46 -1.12 8.39 -11.38
C GLY A 46 -0.76 9.66 -10.62
N PHE A 47 0.53 9.98 -10.55
CA PHE A 47 1.00 11.15 -9.82
C PHE A 47 0.57 12.47 -10.47
N THR A 48 0.04 13.39 -9.67
CA THR A 48 -0.10 14.81 -10.06
C THR A 48 1.26 15.51 -10.03
N ASN A 49 1.39 16.67 -10.69
CA ASN A 49 2.67 17.36 -10.79
C ASN A 49 3.20 17.79 -9.40
N GLU A 50 2.32 18.15 -8.47
CA GLU A 50 2.67 18.53 -7.10
C GLU A 50 3.21 17.33 -6.31
N GLU A 51 2.65 16.14 -6.53
CA GLU A 51 3.09 14.91 -5.88
C GLU A 51 4.45 14.46 -6.41
N LYS A 52 4.72 14.66 -7.71
CA LYS A 52 6.04 14.38 -8.30
C LYS A 52 7.11 15.21 -7.62
N GLU A 53 6.89 16.51 -7.44
CA GLU A 53 7.86 17.40 -6.78
C GLU A 53 8.07 17.02 -5.31
N LYS A 54 6.99 16.72 -4.56
CA LYS A 54 7.10 16.22 -3.18
C LYS A 54 7.88 14.90 -3.11
N PHE A 55 7.65 13.98 -4.05
CA PHE A 55 8.37 12.71 -4.09
C PHE A 55 9.85 12.91 -4.43
N LYS A 56 10.18 13.83 -5.35
CA LYS A 56 11.57 14.23 -5.62
C LYS A 56 12.26 14.77 -4.36
N ASN A 57 11.57 15.60 -3.57
CA ASN A 57 12.11 16.11 -2.31
C ASN A 57 12.40 14.97 -1.32
N LEU A 58 11.52 13.98 -1.21
CA LEU A 58 11.76 12.79 -0.38
C LEU A 58 12.98 11.99 -0.87
N LEU A 59 13.14 11.84 -2.19
CA LEU A 59 14.32 11.18 -2.76
C LEU A 59 15.61 11.95 -2.47
N GLN A 60 15.59 13.28 -2.59
CA GLN A 60 16.73 14.14 -2.28
C GLN A 60 17.10 14.05 -0.79
N GLY A 61 16.11 14.11 0.11
CA GLY A 61 16.29 14.02 1.56
C GLY A 61 16.67 12.63 2.10
N ASP A 62 16.65 11.58 1.26
CA ASP A 62 16.73 10.17 1.71
C ASP A 62 15.66 9.81 2.77
N ASP A 63 14.49 10.45 2.66
CA ASP A 63 13.41 10.31 3.61
C ASP A 63 12.63 9.00 3.43
N PHE A 64 11.85 8.67 4.47
CA PHE A 64 10.99 7.50 4.46
C PHE A 64 9.64 7.81 3.82
N TYR A 65 9.28 7.01 2.81
CA TYR A 65 7.93 6.92 2.30
C TYR A 65 7.10 6.04 3.26
N ARG A 66 6.10 6.64 3.91
CA ARG A 66 5.23 5.96 4.87
C ARG A 66 3.89 5.67 4.23
N VAL A 67 3.30 4.54 4.58
CA VAL A 67 1.98 4.11 4.14
C VAL A 67 1.16 3.74 5.36
N ARG A 68 -0.14 4.04 5.34
CA ARG A 68 -1.07 3.77 6.44
C ARG A 68 -2.22 2.91 5.91
N LEU A 69 -2.51 1.82 6.62
CA LEU A 69 -3.65 0.95 6.34
C LEU A 69 -4.52 0.82 7.58
N PRO A 70 -5.85 0.72 7.45
CA PRO A 70 -6.71 0.43 8.59
C PRO A 70 -6.42 -0.97 9.13
N SER A 71 -6.55 -1.17 10.43
CA SER A 71 -6.35 -2.49 11.06
C SER A 71 -7.52 -3.45 10.80
N ASN A 72 -8.68 -2.92 10.40
CA ASN A 72 -9.87 -3.72 10.10
C ASN A 72 -10.49 -3.28 8.77
N VAL A 73 -10.80 -4.25 7.92
CA VAL A 73 -11.37 -4.03 6.59
C VAL A 73 -12.85 -3.63 6.65
N LEU A 74 -13.62 -4.20 7.59
CA LEU A 74 -15.05 -3.92 7.79
C LEU A 74 -15.31 -2.62 8.56
N SER A 75 -14.43 -2.27 9.50
CA SER A 75 -14.52 -1.05 10.31
C SER A 75 -13.28 -0.16 10.11
N PRO A 76 -13.15 0.49 8.95
CA PRO A 76 -12.08 1.45 8.65
C PRO A 76 -12.11 2.72 9.50
N ALA A 77 -13.24 2.97 10.18
CA ALA A 77 -13.46 4.13 11.04
C ALA A 77 -12.77 3.96 12.41
N GLY A 78 -12.23 2.76 12.70
CA GLY A 78 -11.34 2.56 13.83
C GLY A 78 -10.10 3.44 13.71
N ARG A 79 -9.71 4.10 14.81
CA ARG A 79 -8.50 4.95 14.87
C ARG A 79 -7.19 4.16 14.78
N ASP A 80 -7.28 2.84 14.67
CA ASP A 80 -6.15 1.93 14.65
C ASP A 80 -5.67 1.70 13.23
N TYR A 81 -4.52 2.29 12.90
CA TYR A 81 -3.84 2.13 11.63
C TYR A 81 -2.52 1.40 11.80
N ILE A 82 -2.23 0.48 10.89
CA ILE A 82 -0.91 -0.11 10.75
C ILE A 82 -0.11 0.78 9.79
N ILE A 83 1.06 1.20 10.27
CA ILE A 83 1.96 2.05 9.51
C ILE A 83 3.15 1.21 9.07
N SER A 84 3.45 1.26 7.78
CA SER A 84 4.66 0.67 7.21
C SER A 84 5.45 1.75 6.50
N SER A 85 6.78 1.67 6.53
CA SER A 85 7.64 2.69 5.96
C SER A 85 8.87 2.10 5.31
N VAL A 86 9.22 2.63 4.15
CA VAL A 86 10.43 2.26 3.39
C VAL A 86 11.17 3.53 3.00
N LYS A 87 12.49 3.47 2.82
CA LYS A 87 13.22 4.60 2.23
C LYS A 87 12.70 4.89 0.82
N ALA A 88 12.43 6.15 0.51
CA ALA A 88 11.92 6.56 -0.78
C ALA A 88 12.85 6.14 -1.92
N ARG A 89 14.18 6.18 -1.69
CA ARG A 89 15.21 5.76 -2.64
C ARG A 89 15.19 4.26 -3.00
N CYS A 90 14.46 3.43 -2.26
CA CYS A 90 14.30 2.01 -2.57
C CYS A 90 13.21 1.73 -3.63
N LEU A 91 12.28 2.66 -3.84
CA LEU A 91 11.14 2.51 -4.75
C LEU A 91 11.46 2.71 -6.25
N PRO A 92 12.34 3.63 -6.67
CA PRO A 92 12.58 3.89 -8.08
C PRO A 92 13.60 2.91 -8.67
N ARG A 93 13.16 1.69 -9.01
CA ARG A 93 13.99 0.74 -9.77
C ARG A 93 13.70 0.70 -11.28
N GLU A 94 12.44 0.63 -11.73
CA GLU A 94 12.11 0.66 -13.16
C GLU A 94 10.76 1.34 -13.46
N GLY A 95 9.84 1.37 -12.50
CA GLY A 95 8.58 2.10 -12.65
C GLY A 95 7.76 2.24 -11.36
N LEU A 96 8.39 2.69 -10.26
CA LEU A 96 7.76 2.77 -8.93
C LEU A 96 7.03 1.48 -8.55
N ASP A 97 7.77 0.37 -8.63
CA ASP A 97 7.25 -0.95 -8.28
C ASP A 97 7.15 -1.07 -6.76
N GLU A 98 5.93 -1.23 -6.27
CA GLU A 98 5.65 -1.33 -4.86
C GLU A 98 5.09 -2.72 -4.53
N HIS A 99 5.51 -3.24 -3.39
CA HIS A 99 5.19 -4.57 -2.93
C HIS A 99 4.59 -4.48 -1.53
N PHE A 100 3.37 -4.97 -1.40
CA PHE A 100 2.64 -5.08 -0.14
C PHE A 100 2.52 -6.53 0.26
N VAL A 101 3.14 -6.91 1.39
CA VAL A 101 2.89 -8.21 2.03
C VAL A 101 2.02 -7.95 3.25
N ILE A 102 0.79 -8.45 3.22
CA ILE A 102 -0.20 -8.21 4.27
C ILE A 102 -0.41 -9.51 5.01
N LEU A 103 -0.10 -9.51 6.31
CA LEU A 103 -0.45 -10.57 7.22
C LEU A 103 -1.81 -10.25 7.82
N MET A 104 -2.72 -11.20 7.72
CA MET A 104 -4.07 -11.01 8.19
C MET A 104 -4.66 -12.27 8.80
N GLU A 105 -5.69 -12.05 9.60
CA GLU A 105 -6.46 -13.05 10.30
C GLU A 105 -7.94 -12.70 10.15
N ALA A 106 -8.67 -13.53 9.39
CA ALA A 106 -10.07 -13.32 9.01
C ALA A 106 -10.32 -11.98 8.28
N VAL A 107 -10.69 -10.92 9.02
CA VAL A 107 -11.00 -9.57 8.50
C VAL A 107 -10.08 -8.48 9.09
N ASN A 108 -9.21 -8.86 10.02
CA ASN A 108 -8.25 -7.97 10.66
C ASN A 108 -6.89 -8.08 9.96
N ILE A 109 -6.26 -6.94 9.73
CA ILE A 109 -4.89 -6.86 9.28
C ILE A 109 -4.02 -6.82 10.53
N LEU A 110 -3.04 -7.72 10.62
CA LEU A 110 -2.14 -7.82 11.77
C LEU A 110 -0.83 -7.07 11.50
N ALA A 111 -0.30 -7.18 10.28
CA ALA A 111 0.93 -6.52 9.89
C ALA A 111 0.96 -6.23 8.39
N VAL A 112 1.70 -5.18 8.01
CA VAL A 112 1.94 -4.82 6.63
C VAL A 112 3.42 -4.56 6.43
N ASN A 113 4.01 -5.28 5.48
CA ASN A 113 5.34 -5.00 4.99
C ASN A 113 5.23 -4.29 3.63
N TYR A 114 5.69 -3.04 3.58
CA TYR A 114 5.72 -2.23 2.38
C TYR A 114 7.16 -2.02 1.92
N GLY A 115 7.42 -2.26 0.63
CA GLY A 115 8.73 -1.98 0.04
C GLY A 115 8.73 -2.12 -1.48
N SER A 116 9.92 -2.17 -2.07
CA SER A 116 10.12 -2.60 -3.46
C SER A 116 10.24 -4.12 -3.51
N PRO A 117 9.84 -4.79 -4.60
CA PRO A 117 10.26 -6.17 -4.84
C PRO A 117 11.79 -6.25 -4.88
N GLY A 118 12.36 -7.15 -4.08
CA GLY A 118 13.81 -7.36 -3.95
C GLY A 118 14.50 -6.51 -2.87
N ALA A 119 15.80 -6.77 -2.67
CA ALA A 119 16.60 -6.03 -1.70
C ALA A 119 16.87 -4.60 -2.17
N CYS A 120 16.70 -3.63 -1.27
CA CYS A 120 17.07 -2.26 -1.54
C CYS A 120 18.59 -2.17 -1.74
N PRO A 121 19.09 -1.60 -2.86
CA PRO A 121 20.52 -1.59 -3.14
C PRO A 121 21.22 -0.67 -2.16
N TYR A 122 22.37 -1.13 -1.65
CA TYR A 122 23.29 -0.29 -0.92
C TYR A 122 24.58 -0.19 -1.76
N PRO A 123 25.04 1.03 -2.13
CA PRO A 123 24.58 2.35 -1.68
C PRO A 123 23.28 2.85 -2.33
N LEU A 124 22.53 3.69 -1.62
CA LEU A 124 21.28 4.31 -2.09
C LEU A 124 21.59 5.42 -3.09
N GLN A 125 21.54 5.10 -4.38
CA GLN A 125 21.69 6.10 -5.44
C GLN A 125 20.40 6.90 -5.63
N LEU A 126 20.54 8.21 -5.85
CA LEU A 126 19.41 9.05 -6.23
C LEU A 126 19.05 8.77 -7.70
N LYS A 127 17.97 8.02 -7.90
CA LYS A 127 17.40 7.76 -9.23
C LYS A 127 15.97 8.24 -9.29
N LEU A 128 15.64 8.91 -10.39
CA LEU A 128 14.26 9.29 -10.68
C LEU A 128 13.56 8.15 -11.42
N PRO A 129 12.28 7.89 -11.12
CA PRO A 129 11.53 6.87 -11.84
C PRO A 129 11.29 7.32 -13.28
N PHE A 130 11.43 6.40 -14.23
CA PHE A 130 11.11 6.65 -15.63
C PHE A 130 9.59 6.79 -15.83
N LYS A 131 8.81 6.04 -15.05
CA LYS A 131 7.34 6.06 -15.05
C LYS A 131 6.81 6.59 -13.72
N TRP A 132 6.02 7.66 -13.78
CA TRP A 132 5.35 8.28 -12.62
C TRP A 132 3.99 7.63 -12.33
N ALA A 133 3.97 6.31 -12.26
CA ALA A 133 2.79 5.53 -11.92
C ALA A 133 3.23 4.35 -11.06
N PHE A 134 2.58 4.12 -9.92
CA PHE A 134 2.88 2.98 -9.08
C PHE A 134 2.40 1.69 -9.73
N ASN A 135 3.26 0.67 -9.69
CA ASN A 135 2.90 -0.69 -10.03
C ASN A 135 2.78 -1.52 -8.75
N SER A 136 1.54 -1.68 -8.27
CA SER A 136 1.26 -2.28 -6.97
C SER A 136 1.13 -3.80 -7.06
N HIS A 137 2.05 -4.51 -6.43
CA HIS A 137 1.99 -5.95 -6.22
C HIS A 137 1.58 -6.26 -4.79
N THR A 138 0.58 -7.11 -4.62
CA THR A 138 0.03 -7.43 -3.29
C THR A 138 0.03 -8.92 -3.06
N VAL A 139 0.59 -9.33 -1.92
CA VAL A 139 0.64 -10.71 -1.47
C VAL A 139 -0.10 -10.81 -0.14
N LEU A 140 -1.08 -11.70 -0.11
CA LEU A 140 -1.86 -12.01 1.08
C LEU A 140 -1.23 -13.19 1.81
N LYS A 141 -0.99 -13.05 3.11
CA LYS A 141 -0.67 -14.16 4.00
C LYS A 141 -1.78 -14.29 5.02
N ASN A 142 -2.52 -15.38 4.95
CA ASN A 142 -3.51 -15.75 5.95
C ASN A 142 -2.90 -16.80 6.88
N ASN A 143 -3.00 -16.60 8.18
CA ASN A 143 -2.66 -17.60 9.19
C ASN A 143 -3.83 -18.56 9.42
#